data_AF-A0A349SNE2-F1
#
_entry.id   AF-A0A349SNE2-F1
#
_cell.length_a   1.000
_cell.length_b   1.000
_cell.length_c   1.000
_cell.angle_alpha   90.00
_cell.angle_beta   90.00
_cell.angle_gamma   90.00
#
_symmetry.space_group_name_H-M   'P 1'
#
loop_
_entity.id
_entity.type
_entity.pdbx_description
1 polymer ?
#
loop_
_entity_poly.entity_id
_entity_poly.type
_entity_poly.pdbx_seq_one_letter_code
_entity_poly.pdbx_strand_id
1 'polypeptide(L)'
;EGKEAHTPIIAVTAHALASEKHTLLNSGMDDYVTKPINEAQLIHIIHKWTGVNLHAEDDSESRTADENGGESAVDMKLGLKLANNKEDLAEEMLEMLFNALQKDKDTIRVLLEDEDYETLQEVVHKLHGATRYTGVPFLQEASQVLEENLKLEKFEAVKVLTNALLNEIERVIGWCEQNRDMAAH
;
A
#
# COMPACT_ATOMS: atom_id res chain seq x y z
N GLU A 1 -27.10 -20.59 13.54
CA GLU A 1 -27.37 -19.28 12.91
C GLU A 1 -26.14 -18.91 12.10
N GLY A 2 -26.25 -18.88 10.77
CA GLY A 2 -25.13 -18.64 9.87
C GLY A 2 -24.85 -17.16 9.75
N LYS A 3 -23.63 -16.72 10.09
CA LYS A 3 -23.15 -15.38 9.75
C LYS A 3 -23.08 -15.29 8.23
N GLU A 4 -23.93 -14.46 7.61
CA GLU A 4 -23.81 -14.11 6.20
C GLU A 4 -22.48 -13.37 6.00
N ALA A 5 -21.45 -14.13 5.62
CA ALA A 5 -20.20 -13.56 5.17
C ALA A 5 -20.44 -13.04 3.74
N HIS A 6 -20.34 -11.71 3.56
CA HIS A 6 -20.39 -11.08 2.25
C HIS A 6 -19.32 -11.72 1.35
N THR A 7 -19.72 -12.29 0.20
CA THR A 7 -18.77 -12.85 -0.76
C THR A 7 -18.28 -11.71 -1.66
N PRO A 8 -17.00 -11.34 -1.60
CA PRO A 8 -16.47 -10.20 -2.33
C PRO A 8 -16.54 -10.40 -3.85
N ILE A 9 -17.07 -9.43 -4.59
CA ILE A 9 -17.22 -9.43 -6.04
C ILE A 9 -16.26 -8.40 -6.65
N ILE A 10 -15.22 -8.87 -7.35
CA ILE A 10 -14.17 -8.02 -7.93
C ILE A 10 -14.34 -7.95 -9.45
N ALA A 11 -14.45 -6.74 -9.98
CA ALA A 11 -14.59 -6.49 -11.42
C ALA A 11 -13.24 -6.59 -12.15
N VAL A 12 -13.23 -7.06 -13.40
CA VAL A 12 -12.02 -6.97 -14.26
C VAL A 12 -12.33 -6.08 -15.47
N THR A 13 -11.69 -4.92 -15.57
CA THR A 13 -11.97 -3.91 -16.61
C THR A 13 -10.80 -3.76 -17.59
N ALA A 14 -11.10 -3.54 -18.89
CA ALA A 14 -10.06 -3.31 -19.91
C ALA A 14 -9.65 -1.83 -20.07
N HIS A 15 -10.33 -0.93 -19.36
CA HIS A 15 -10.03 0.49 -19.30
C HIS A 15 -10.09 0.93 -17.84
N ALA A 16 -9.03 1.61 -17.40
CA ALA A 16 -8.93 2.23 -16.09
C ALA A 16 -9.27 3.73 -16.22
N LEU A 17 -10.43 4.04 -16.78
CA LEU A 17 -10.88 5.43 -16.76
C LEU A 17 -11.41 5.71 -15.36
N ALA A 18 -10.78 6.64 -14.65
CA ALA A 18 -11.21 7.11 -13.33
C ALA A 18 -12.72 7.49 -13.27
N SER A 19 -13.35 7.76 -14.42
CA SER A 19 -14.78 8.03 -14.58
C SER A 19 -15.70 6.80 -14.49
N GLU A 20 -15.22 5.56 -14.66
CA GLU A 20 -16.05 4.34 -14.60
C GLU A 20 -16.13 3.72 -13.19
N LYS A 21 -15.22 4.11 -12.28
CA LYS A 21 -15.14 3.66 -10.88
C LYS A 21 -16.47 3.79 -10.13
N HIS A 22 -17.19 4.89 -10.36
CA HIS A 22 -18.45 5.18 -9.66
C HIS A 22 -19.60 4.28 -10.14
N THR A 23 -19.59 3.85 -11.40
CA THR A 23 -20.64 3.01 -11.99
C THR A 23 -20.48 1.53 -11.59
N LEU A 24 -19.23 1.06 -11.46
CA LEU A 24 -18.91 -0.30 -11.07
C LEU A 24 -19.22 -0.57 -9.59
N LEU A 25 -18.81 0.33 -8.68
CA LEU A 25 -19.07 0.19 -7.24
C LEU A 25 -20.57 0.31 -6.91
N ASN A 26 -21.31 1.17 -7.61
CA ASN A 26 -22.76 1.32 -7.43
C ASN A 26 -23.58 0.12 -7.95
N SER A 27 -22.95 -0.84 -8.63
CA SER A 27 -23.62 -2.07 -9.12
C SER A 27 -23.56 -3.24 -8.14
N GLY A 28 -22.95 -3.06 -6.96
CA GLY A 28 -22.80 -4.10 -5.94
C GLY A 28 -21.47 -4.87 -6.03
N MET A 29 -20.41 -4.23 -6.52
CA MET A 29 -19.06 -4.79 -6.60
C MET A 29 -18.17 -4.19 -5.50
N ASP A 30 -17.28 -5.02 -4.94
CA ASP A 30 -16.39 -4.69 -3.83
C ASP A 30 -15.06 -4.08 -4.27
N ASP A 31 -14.56 -4.44 -5.46
CA ASP A 31 -13.28 -3.93 -5.98
C ASP A 31 -13.17 -4.08 -7.51
N TYR A 32 -12.07 -3.62 -8.10
CA TYR A 32 -11.77 -3.83 -9.52
C TYR A 32 -10.28 -4.02 -9.84
N VAL A 33 -9.99 -4.72 -10.94
CA VAL A 33 -8.67 -4.95 -11.51
C VAL A 33 -8.66 -4.54 -12.98
N THR A 34 -7.59 -3.90 -13.41
CA THR A 34 -7.46 -3.44 -14.81
C THR A 34 -6.71 -4.48 -15.65
N LYS A 35 -7.07 -4.64 -16.93
CA LYS A 35 -6.34 -5.50 -17.86
C LYS A 35 -5.12 -4.76 -18.45
N PRO A 36 -3.98 -5.45 -18.65
CA PRO A 36 -3.73 -6.85 -18.33
C PRO A 36 -3.71 -7.08 -16.82
N ILE A 37 -4.34 -8.17 -16.38
CA ILE A 37 -4.47 -8.51 -14.96
C ILE A 37 -3.05 -8.71 -14.42
N ASN A 38 -2.63 -7.81 -13.53
CA ASN A 38 -1.40 -7.97 -12.80
C ASN A 38 -1.66 -8.98 -11.67
N GLU A 39 -0.92 -10.08 -11.69
CA GLU A 39 -1.03 -11.17 -10.72
C GLU A 39 -0.84 -10.67 -9.28
N ALA A 40 0.07 -9.72 -9.08
CA ALA A 40 0.28 -9.11 -7.77
C ALA A 40 -0.91 -8.28 -7.27
N GLN A 41 -1.54 -7.49 -8.15
CA GLN A 41 -2.75 -6.76 -7.82
C GLN A 41 -3.90 -7.72 -7.46
N LEU A 42 -4.02 -8.82 -8.19
CA LEU A 42 -5.03 -9.84 -7.93
C LEU A 42 -4.81 -10.53 -6.58
N ILE A 43 -3.57 -10.93 -6.27
CA ILE A 43 -3.20 -11.54 -4.99
C ILE A 43 -3.44 -10.57 -3.84
N HIS A 44 -3.09 -9.29 -4.01
CA HIS A 44 -3.37 -8.26 -3.00
C HIS A 44 -4.86 -8.12 -2.72
N ILE A 45 -5.70 -8.06 -3.77
CA ILE A 45 -7.15 -7.93 -3.60
C ILE A 45 -7.74 -9.20 -2.96
N ILE A 46 -7.27 -10.39 -3.35
CA ILE A 46 -7.72 -11.63 -2.72
C ILE A 46 -7.30 -11.66 -1.24
N HIS A 47 -6.07 -11.29 -0.91
CA HIS A 47 -5.61 -11.20 0.47
C HIS A 47 -6.43 -10.17 1.28
N LYS A 48 -6.67 -8.99 0.71
CA LYS A 48 -7.49 -7.92 1.31
C LYS A 48 -8.89 -8.40 1.69
N TRP A 49 -9.53 -9.21 0.84
CA TRP A 49 -10.92 -9.60 1.03
C TRP A 49 -11.13 -10.97 1.68
N THR A 50 -10.15 -11.87 1.63
CA THR A 50 -10.27 -13.24 2.16
C THR A 50 -9.32 -13.54 3.31
N GLY A 51 -8.27 -12.72 3.51
CA GLY A 51 -7.18 -13.01 4.44
C GLY A 51 -6.35 -14.24 4.05
N VAL A 52 -6.58 -14.84 2.88
CA VAL A 52 -5.88 -16.01 2.39
C VAL A 52 -4.61 -15.57 1.68
N ASN A 53 -3.47 -16.10 2.13
CA ASN A 53 -2.21 -15.96 1.42
C ASN A 53 -2.11 -17.09 0.37
N LEU A 54 -2.17 -16.72 -0.91
CA LEU A 54 -2.23 -17.67 -2.02
C LEU A 54 -0.86 -18.19 -2.49
N HIS A 55 0.25 -17.78 -1.86
CA HIS A 55 1.61 -18.20 -2.26
C HIS A 55 2.10 -19.52 -1.63
N ALA A 56 1.20 -20.34 -1.08
CA ALA A 56 1.57 -21.66 -0.62
C ALA A 56 1.57 -22.65 -1.80
N GLU A 57 2.76 -23.11 -2.16
CA GLU A 57 3.09 -24.30 -2.97
C GLU A 57 3.10 -24.12 -4.51
N ASP A 58 4.28 -23.82 -5.08
CA ASP A 58 4.92 -24.69 -6.08
C ASP A 58 6.41 -24.34 -6.28
N ASP A 59 7.23 -25.35 -6.51
CA ASP A 59 8.68 -25.39 -6.29
C ASP A 59 9.47 -25.44 -7.63
N SER A 60 10.74 -25.03 -7.56
CA SER A 60 11.85 -25.29 -8.51
C SER A 60 11.95 -24.52 -9.85
N GLU A 61 12.80 -23.48 -9.91
CA GLU A 61 14.24 -23.62 -10.25
C GLU A 61 14.94 -22.25 -10.43
N SER A 62 15.96 -22.00 -9.59
CA SER A 62 17.16 -21.18 -9.88
C SER A 62 17.02 -19.64 -9.98
N ARG A 63 17.22 -18.91 -8.87
CA ARG A 63 18.50 -18.22 -8.51
C ARG A 63 18.36 -17.23 -7.34
N THR A 64 19.16 -17.52 -6.30
CA THR A 64 19.75 -16.63 -5.29
C THR A 64 18.80 -15.79 -4.42
N ALA A 65 18.46 -16.37 -3.27
CA ALA A 65 18.33 -15.79 -1.94
C ALA A 65 17.97 -14.29 -1.84
N ASP A 66 16.70 -14.01 -1.53
CA ASP A 66 16.35 -13.47 -0.22
C ASP A 66 14.96 -14.01 0.20
N GLU A 67 14.81 -14.30 1.49
CA GLU A 67 13.73 -15.07 2.09
C GLU A 67 12.54 -14.16 2.41
N ASN A 68 11.70 -13.83 1.43
CA ASN A 68 10.31 -13.37 1.64
C ASN A 68 9.61 -13.28 0.27
N GLY A 69 8.92 -14.35 -0.13
CA GLY A 69 8.19 -14.46 -1.41
C GLY A 69 6.92 -13.60 -1.51
N GLY A 70 6.93 -12.38 -0.97
CA GLY A 70 5.97 -11.32 -1.27
C GLY A 70 6.69 -10.20 -2.02
N GLU A 71 5.99 -9.44 -2.88
CA GLU A 71 6.59 -8.25 -3.49
C GLU A 71 7.16 -7.34 -2.39
N SER A 72 8.44 -6.99 -2.51
CA SER A 72 9.15 -6.19 -1.51
C SER A 72 8.43 -4.87 -1.25
N ALA A 73 8.24 -4.50 0.02
CA ALA A 73 7.65 -3.23 0.41
C ALA A 73 8.44 -2.02 -0.13
N VAL A 74 9.74 -2.23 -0.37
CA VAL A 74 10.67 -1.26 -0.93
C VAL A 74 11.30 -1.82 -2.22
N ASP A 75 11.14 -1.10 -3.32
CA ASP A 75 11.86 -1.27 -4.58
C ASP A 75 13.04 -0.30 -4.63
N MET A 76 14.22 -0.81 -4.26
CA MET A 76 15.46 -0.03 -4.26
C MET A 76 15.86 0.46 -5.65
N LYS A 77 15.53 -0.28 -6.72
CA LYS A 77 15.82 0.13 -8.10
C LYS A 77 14.94 1.31 -8.52
N LEU A 78 13.67 1.29 -8.12
CA LEU A 78 12.76 2.41 -8.32
C LEU A 78 13.24 3.63 -7.52
N GLY A 79 13.58 3.46 -6.24
CA GLY A 79 14.12 4.53 -5.41
C GLY A 79 15.35 5.19 -6.03
N LEU A 80 16.30 4.38 -6.51
CA LEU A 80 17.49 4.88 -7.20
C LEU A 80 17.17 5.67 -8.47
N LYS A 81 16.20 5.21 -9.28
CA LYS A 81 15.73 5.94 -10.47
C LYS A 81 15.10 7.29 -10.09
N LEU A 82 14.28 7.32 -9.05
CA LEU A 82 13.62 8.54 -8.55
C LEU A 82 14.65 9.55 -8.01
N ALA A 83 15.75 9.06 -7.43
CA ALA A 83 16.89 9.86 -7.00
C ALA A 83 17.87 10.22 -8.14
N ASN A 84 17.48 10.06 -9.41
CA ASN A 84 18.34 10.34 -10.57
C ASN A 84 19.67 9.55 -10.57
N ASN A 85 19.61 8.28 -10.16
CA ASN A 85 20.74 7.35 -10.02
C ASN A 85 21.81 7.77 -9.01
N LYS A 86 21.44 8.60 -8.03
CA LYS A 86 22.29 8.95 -6.89
C LYS A 86 21.95 8.07 -5.70
N GLU A 87 22.85 7.14 -5.38
CA GLU A 87 22.65 6.14 -4.31
C GLU A 87 22.58 6.81 -2.93
N ASP A 88 23.49 7.74 -2.66
CA ASP A 88 23.54 8.55 -1.44
C ASP A 88 22.22 9.28 -1.18
N LEU A 89 21.69 9.92 -2.22
CA LEU A 89 20.40 10.61 -2.14
C LEU A 89 19.23 9.63 -1.96
N ALA A 90 19.23 8.50 -2.66
CA ALA A 90 18.15 7.51 -2.56
C ALA A 90 18.06 6.95 -1.13
N GLU A 91 19.20 6.65 -0.53
CA GLU A 91 19.31 6.17 0.85
C GLU A 91 18.86 7.25 1.85
N GLU A 92 19.33 8.49 1.69
CA GLU A 92 18.94 9.62 2.54
C GLU A 92 17.42 9.85 2.51
N MET A 93 16.81 9.81 1.31
CA MET A 93 15.37 9.99 1.14
C MET A 93 14.56 8.87 1.80
N LEU A 94 15.02 7.62 1.66
CA LEU A 94 14.38 6.48 2.29
C LEU A 94 14.52 6.54 3.82
N GLU A 95 15.66 6.95 4.34
CA GLU A 95 15.88 7.14 5.78
C GLU A 95 14.98 8.24 6.36
N MET A 96 14.86 9.37 5.66
CA MET A 96 13.94 10.45 6.05
C MET A 96 12.50 9.95 6.11
N LEU A 97 12.06 9.18 5.11
CA LEU A 97 10.73 8.56 5.11
C LEU A 97 10.57 7.62 6.30
N PHE A 98 11.52 6.70 6.54
CA PHE A 98 11.45 5.75 7.64
C PHE A 98 11.29 6.45 9.00
N ASN A 99 12.06 7.51 9.23
CA ASN A 99 11.97 8.29 10.47
C ASN A 99 10.61 9.03 10.61
N ALA A 100 10.02 9.45 9.50
CA ALA A 100 8.67 10.04 9.50
C ALA A 100 7.61 8.96 9.82
N LEU A 101 7.69 7.80 9.15
CA LEU A 101 6.75 6.69 9.31
C LEU A 101 6.62 6.20 10.75
N GLN A 102 7.72 6.14 11.49
CA GLN A 102 7.73 5.76 12.91
C GLN A 102 6.83 6.68 13.77
N LYS A 103 6.74 7.97 13.42
CA LYS A 103 5.92 8.95 14.15
C LYS A 103 4.49 9.04 13.59
N ASP A 104 4.39 9.01 12.26
CA ASP A 104 3.12 9.19 11.56
C ASP A 104 2.19 8.00 11.81
N LYS A 105 2.71 6.78 12.00
CA LYS A 105 1.87 5.59 12.30
C LYS A 105 0.96 5.80 13.50
N ASP A 106 1.52 6.26 14.62
CA ASP A 106 0.75 6.45 15.85
C ASP A 106 -0.17 7.66 15.75
N THR A 107 0.29 8.71 15.07
CA THR A 107 -0.53 9.91 14.81
C THR A 107 -1.75 9.57 13.96
N ILE A 108 -1.58 8.81 12.88
CA ILE A 108 -2.66 8.36 11.99
C ILE A 108 -3.69 7.50 12.74
N ARG A 109 -3.23 6.62 13.66
CA ARG A 109 -4.13 5.81 14.50
C ARG A 109 -5.00 6.67 15.39
N VAL A 110 -4.42 7.63 16.10
CA VAL A 110 -5.15 8.54 16.98
C VAL A 110 -6.15 9.38 16.20
N LEU A 111 -5.73 9.97 15.06
CA LEU A 111 -6.62 10.78 14.22
C LEU A 111 -7.80 9.97 13.65
N LEU A 112 -7.59 8.69 13.35
CA LEU A 112 -8.67 7.80 12.93
C LEU A 112 -9.66 7.50 14.07
N GLU A 113 -9.16 7.28 15.29
CA GLU A 113 -9.99 7.03 16.47
C GLU A 113 -10.81 8.25 16.88
N ASP A 114 -10.22 9.45 16.75
CA ASP A 114 -10.86 10.73 17.04
C ASP A 114 -11.76 11.24 15.90
N GLU A 115 -11.83 10.50 14.78
CA GLU A 115 -12.53 10.90 13.54
C GLU A 115 -12.12 12.30 13.01
N ASP A 116 -10.90 12.73 13.31
CA ASP A 116 -10.34 14.00 12.83
C ASP A 116 -9.82 13.84 11.39
N TYR A 117 -10.77 13.79 10.45
CA TYR A 117 -10.49 13.59 9.03
C TYR A 117 -9.76 14.77 8.38
N GLU A 118 -9.92 15.98 8.91
CA GLU A 118 -9.23 17.18 8.40
C GLU A 118 -7.73 17.07 8.67
N THR A 119 -7.34 16.83 9.93
CA THR A 119 -5.92 16.65 10.28
C THR A 119 -5.36 15.36 9.67
N LEU A 120 -6.15 14.29 9.60
CA LEU A 120 -5.73 13.05 8.93
C LEU A 120 -5.40 13.30 7.45
N GLN A 121 -6.19 14.10 6.75
CA GLN A 121 -5.91 14.47 5.37
C GLN A 121 -4.57 15.20 5.23
N GLU A 122 -4.24 16.12 6.13
CA GLU A 122 -2.97 16.83 6.09
C GLU A 122 -1.76 15.90 6.29
N VAL A 123 -1.87 14.97 7.25
CA VAL A 123 -0.82 13.98 7.53
C VAL A 123 -0.64 13.05 6.33
N VAL A 124 -1.73 12.53 5.77
CA VAL A 124 -1.70 11.63 4.61
C VAL A 124 -1.18 12.36 3.36
N HIS A 125 -1.51 13.64 3.16
CA HIS A 125 -0.98 14.45 2.06
C HIS A 125 0.55 14.59 2.13
N LYS A 126 1.08 14.92 3.32
CA LYS A 126 2.53 15.01 3.55
C LYS A 126 3.20 13.66 3.31
N LEU A 127 2.62 12.58 3.81
CA LEU A 127 3.11 11.22 3.62
C LEU A 127 3.14 10.83 2.13
N HIS A 128 2.04 11.02 1.40
CA HIS A 128 2.00 10.75 -0.04
C HIS A 128 3.07 11.57 -0.78
N GLY A 129 3.28 12.84 -0.43
CA GLY A 129 4.37 13.64 -0.98
C GLY A 129 5.76 13.00 -0.82
N ALA A 130 6.05 12.42 0.35
CA ALA A 130 7.32 11.76 0.64
C ALA A 130 7.49 10.44 -0.14
N THR A 131 6.41 9.67 -0.31
CA THR A 131 6.43 8.39 -1.04
C THR A 131 6.80 8.54 -2.52
N ARG A 132 6.56 9.70 -3.14
CA ARG A 132 6.84 9.94 -4.57
C ARG A 132 8.31 9.87 -4.97
N TYR A 133 9.20 9.96 -3.99
CA TYR A 133 10.64 10.00 -4.20
C TYR A 133 11.36 8.80 -3.58
N THR A 134 10.61 7.92 -2.93
CA THR A 134 11.12 6.76 -2.21
C THR A 134 10.49 5.55 -2.87
N GLY A 135 11.25 4.49 -3.13
CA GLY A 135 10.77 3.35 -3.91
C GLY A 135 9.76 2.50 -3.13
N VAL A 136 8.63 3.05 -2.70
CA VAL A 136 7.63 2.41 -1.83
C VAL A 136 6.27 2.36 -2.52
N PRO A 137 6.13 1.60 -3.63
CA PRO A 137 4.98 1.69 -4.53
C PRO A 137 3.64 1.41 -3.83
N PHE A 138 3.59 0.41 -2.94
CA PHE A 138 2.35 0.07 -2.21
C PHE A 138 1.94 1.14 -1.22
N LEU A 139 2.90 1.71 -0.49
CA LEU A 139 2.64 2.80 0.45
C LEU A 139 2.21 4.08 -0.30
N GLN A 140 2.81 4.35 -1.47
CA GLN A 140 2.42 5.45 -2.34
C GLN A 140 0.96 5.29 -2.81
N GLU A 141 0.58 4.09 -3.26
CA GLU A 141 -0.79 3.81 -3.71
C GLU A 141 -1.79 3.94 -2.56
N ALA A 142 -1.51 3.31 -1.40
CA ALA A 142 -2.39 3.38 -0.23
C ALA A 142 -2.60 4.82 0.27
N SER A 143 -1.52 5.61 0.32
CA SER A 143 -1.60 7.02 0.73
C SER A 143 -2.36 7.88 -0.28
N GLN A 144 -2.17 7.67 -1.58
CA GLN A 144 -2.93 8.35 -2.63
C GLN A 144 -4.43 8.05 -2.52
N VAL A 145 -4.81 6.77 -2.42
CA VAL A 145 -6.22 6.36 -2.36
C VAL A 145 -6.91 6.95 -1.12
N LEU A 146 -6.25 6.92 0.04
CA LEU A 146 -6.79 7.52 1.26
C LEU A 146 -6.93 9.04 1.12
N GLU A 147 -5.90 9.74 0.61
CA GLU A 147 -5.93 11.18 0.41
C GLU A 147 -7.08 11.62 -0.51
N GLU A 148 -7.31 10.89 -1.61
CA GLU A 148 -8.41 11.17 -2.54
C GLU A 148 -9.79 11.00 -1.88
N ASN A 149 -9.97 9.98 -1.03
CA ASN A 149 -11.24 9.77 -0.33
C ASN A 149 -11.48 10.83 0.74
N LEU A 150 -10.45 11.27 1.47
CA LEU A 150 -10.53 12.36 2.43
C LEU A 150 -10.90 13.68 1.74
N LYS A 151 -10.23 14.00 0.61
CA LYS A 151 -10.53 15.19 -0.21
C LYS A 151 -11.95 15.25 -0.77
N LEU A 152 -12.51 14.07 -1.08
CA LEU A 152 -13.87 13.94 -1.61
C LEU A 152 -14.92 13.73 -0.52
N GLU A 153 -14.53 13.82 0.77
CA GLU A 153 -15.40 13.62 1.94
C GLU A 153 -16.10 12.25 1.94
N LYS A 154 -15.45 11.22 1.38
CA LYS A 154 -15.95 9.84 1.29
C LYS A 154 -15.55 9.04 2.53
N PHE A 155 -16.13 9.38 3.67
CA PHE A 155 -15.72 8.82 4.97
C PHE A 155 -16.08 7.34 5.18
N GLU A 156 -17.00 6.78 4.41
CA GLU A 156 -17.42 5.37 4.50
C GLU A 156 -16.25 4.38 4.36
N ALA A 157 -15.29 4.69 3.49
CA ALA A 157 -14.13 3.83 3.23
C ALA A 157 -12.88 4.23 4.03
N VAL A 158 -12.87 5.40 4.68
CA VAL A 158 -11.66 5.98 5.31
C VAL A 158 -11.07 5.02 6.35
N LYS A 159 -11.89 4.41 7.20
CA LYS A 159 -11.39 3.45 8.20
C LYS A 159 -10.66 2.25 7.58
N VAL A 160 -11.22 1.68 6.51
CA VAL A 160 -10.62 0.53 5.81
C VAL A 160 -9.33 0.96 5.12
N LEU A 161 -9.34 2.12 4.46
CA LEU A 161 -8.19 2.67 3.76
C LEU A 161 -7.05 3.07 4.70
N THR A 162 -7.36 3.65 5.86
CA THR A 162 -6.38 3.98 6.89
C THR A 162 -5.74 2.72 7.46
N ASN A 163 -6.50 1.65 7.69
CA ASN A 163 -5.92 0.37 8.12
C ASN A 163 -5.01 -0.25 7.05
N ALA A 164 -5.40 -0.17 5.77
CA ALA A 164 -4.55 -0.60 4.66
C ALA A 164 -3.25 0.22 4.62
N LEU A 165 -3.33 1.54 4.76
CA LEU A 165 -2.17 2.42 4.85
C LEU A 165 -1.25 2.03 6.02
N LEU A 166 -1.81 1.81 7.22
CA LEU A 166 -1.05 1.42 8.41
C LEU A 166 -0.31 0.10 8.22
N ASN A 167 -0.92 -0.88 7.54
CA ASN A 167 -0.25 -2.14 7.22
C ASN A 167 0.95 -1.91 6.29
N GLU A 168 0.81 -1.07 5.26
CA GLU A 168 1.94 -0.76 4.37
C GLU A 168 3.05 0.03 5.08
N ILE A 169 2.69 0.93 6.00
CA ILE A 169 3.66 1.61 6.87
C ILE A 169 4.48 0.57 7.66
N GLU A 170 3.83 -0.41 8.28
CA GLU A 170 4.51 -1.46 9.05
C GLU A 170 5.39 -2.35 8.18
N ARG A 171 4.96 -2.66 6.94
CA ARG A 171 5.79 -3.40 5.98
C ARG A 171 7.06 -2.64 5.60
N VAL A 172 6.96 -1.34 5.33
CA VAL A 172 8.14 -0.50 5.01
C VAL A 172 9.06 -0.37 6.22
N ILE A 173 8.52 -0.15 7.42
CA ILE A 173 9.30 -0.10 8.66
C ILE A 173 10.06 -1.42 8.86
N GLY A 174 9.37 -2.55 8.81
CA GLY A 174 9.99 -3.86 9.02
C GLY A 174 11.06 -4.19 7.98
N TRP A 175 10.84 -3.78 6.72
CA TRP A 175 11.85 -3.92 5.67
C TRP A 175 13.11 -3.08 5.99
N CYS A 176 12.95 -1.81 6.38
CA CYS A 176 14.07 -0.93 6.72
C CYS A 176 14.87 -1.44 7.93
N GLU A 177 14.21 -1.97 8.95
CA GLU A 177 14.86 -2.55 10.12
C GLU A 177 15.70 -3.78 9.75
N GLN A 178 15.14 -4.71 8.95
CA GLN A 178 15.86 -5.90 8.48
C GLN A 178 17.07 -5.57 7.61
N ASN A 179 16.95 -4.56 6.73
CA ASN A 179 18.02 -4.19 5.81
C ASN A 179 19.09 -3.29 6.47
N ARG A 180 18.79 -2.63 7.58
CA ARG A 180 19.79 -1.90 8.40
C ARG A 180 20.72 -2.85 9.14
N ASP A 181 20.19 -3.93 9.70
CA ASP A 181 21.01 -4.92 10.42
C ASP A 181 21.96 -5.68 9.48
N MET A 182 21.63 -5.83 8.19
CA MET A 182 22.54 -6.40 7.19
C MET A 182 23.70 -5.48 6.80
N ALA A 183 23.56 -4.16 6.89
CA ALA A 183 24.63 -3.21 6.56
C ALA A 183 25.66 -3.00 7.69
N ALA A 184 25.34 -3.47 8.91
CA ALA A 184 26.18 -3.35 10.10
C ALA A 184 27.12 -4.56 10.33
N HIS A 185 27.09 -5.57 9.45
CA HIS A 185 27.94 -6.78 9.49
C HIS A 185 28.80 -6.91 8.23
#